data_AF-A0A2V5V2G4-F1
#
_entry.id   AF-A0A2V5V2G4-F1
#
_cell.length_a   1.000
_cell.length_b   1.000
_cell.length_c   1.000
_cell.angle_alpha   90.00
_cell.angle_beta   90.00
_cell.angle_gamma   90.00
#
_symmetry.space_group_name_H-M   'P 1'
#
loop_
_entity.id
_entity.type
_entity.pdbx_description
1 polymer ?
#
loop_
_entity_poly.entity_id
_entity_poly.type
_entity_poly.pdbx_seq_one_letter_code
_entity_poly.pdbx_strand_id
1 'polypeptide(L)' 'MRLAYYPAVLVECGFLSNRSEGGQARDWEYRELLADRIAEAIVEQRYGPGVYRGSTQVAAQSQPASTGSDAAPAPAHH' A
#
# COMPACT_ATOMS: atom_id res chain seq x y z
N MET A 1 11.32 -8.18 18.43
CA MET A 1 10.42 -9.33 18.16
C MET A 1 10.76 -10.60 18.94
N ARG A 2 12.02 -10.92 19.26
CA ARG A 2 12.39 -12.20 19.92
C ARG A 2 11.82 -12.44 21.33
N LEU A 3 11.35 -11.42 22.02
CA LEU A 3 10.83 -11.50 23.39
C LEU A 3 9.32 -11.22 23.49
N ALA A 4 8.59 -11.30 22.37
CA ALA A 4 7.17 -11.03 22.37
C ALA A 4 6.40 -12.19 23.03
N TYR A 5 5.60 -11.87 24.07
CA TYR A 5 4.72 -12.82 24.75
C TYR A 5 3.38 -13.04 24.01
N TYR A 6 2.97 -12.05 23.20
CA TYR A 6 1.79 -12.11 22.33
C TYR A 6 2.22 -12.09 20.85
N PRO A 7 1.35 -12.49 19.89
CA PRO A 7 1.66 -12.41 18.47
C PRO A 7 2.11 -11.00 18.09
N ALA A 8 3.26 -10.91 17.43
CA ALA A 8 3.87 -9.63 17.06
C ALA A 8 4.54 -9.73 15.69
N VAL A 9 4.37 -8.69 14.88
CA VAL A 9 4.93 -8.58 13.53
C VAL A 9 5.59 -7.21 13.35
N LEU A 10 6.72 -7.18 12.64
CA LEU A 10 7.37 -5.94 12.23
C LEU A 10 7.06 -5.76 10.75
N VAL A 11 6.44 -4.64 10.38
CA VAL A 11 6.16 -4.31 8.98
C VAL A 11 7.23 -3.35 8.51
N GLU A 12 7.93 -3.74 7.44
CA GLU A 12 8.74 -2.80 6.67
C GLU A 12 7.82 -2.09 5.68
N CYS A 13 7.60 -0.80 5.90
CA CYS A 13 6.66 0.01 5.14
C CYS A 13 7.24 0.53 3.80
N GLY A 14 8.50 0.19 3.51
CA GLY A 14 9.27 0.67 2.35
C GLY A 14 10.72 1.01 2.73
N PHE A 15 11.53 1.31 1.73
CA PHE A 15 12.94 1.67 1.82
C PHE A 15 13.14 3.18 1.80
N LEU A 16 13.52 3.79 2.92
CA LEU A 16 13.84 5.23 2.96
C LEU A 16 15.08 5.61 2.12
N SER A 17 15.95 4.64 1.82
CA SER A 17 17.09 4.82 0.92
C SER A 17 16.66 4.95 -0.55
N ASN A 18 15.48 4.44 -0.90
CA ASN A 18 14.89 4.65 -2.21
C ASN A 18 14.20 6.02 -2.22
N ARG A 19 14.55 6.88 -3.18
CA ARG A 19 14.02 8.25 -3.24
C ARG A 19 12.50 8.30 -3.40
N SER A 20 11.92 7.45 -4.25
CA SER A 20 10.46 7.48 -4.48
C SER A 20 9.71 6.97 -3.25
N GLU A 21 10.16 5.89 -2.64
CA GLU A 21 9.53 5.32 -1.44
C GLU A 21 9.74 6.23 -0.21
N GLY A 22 10.91 6.84 -0.08
CA GLY A 22 11.16 7.89 0.91
C GLY A 22 10.28 9.13 0.70
N GLY A 23 9.90 9.42 -0.54
CA GLY A 23 8.89 10.43 -0.87
C GLY A 23 7.50 10.03 -0.36
N GLN A 24 7.06 8.81 -0.69
CA GLN A 24 5.78 8.26 -0.23
C GLN A 24 5.68 8.20 1.30
N ALA A 25 6.74 7.78 2.00
CA ALA A 25 6.77 7.74 3.46
C ALA A 25 6.54 9.13 4.10
N ARG A 26 6.89 10.21 3.40
CA ARG A 26 6.68 11.59 3.86
C ARG A 26 5.31 12.14 3.47
N ASP A 27 4.69 11.58 2.44
CA ASP A 27 3.34 11.90 2.00
C ASP A 27 2.30 11.46 3.04
N TRP A 28 1.38 12.36 3.38
CA TRP A 28 0.42 12.10 4.45
C TRP A 28 -0.74 11.22 3.97
N GLU A 29 -1.17 11.35 2.71
CA GLU A 29 -2.24 10.53 2.13
C GLU A 29 -1.78 9.07 2.05
N TYR A 30 -0.54 8.86 1.60
CA TYR A 30 0.06 7.53 1.56
C TYR A 30 0.20 6.91 2.96
N ARG A 31 0.61 7.68 3.97
CA ARG A 31 0.66 7.19 5.35
C ARG A 31 -0.70 6.80 5.88
N GLU A 32 -1.75 7.57 5.57
CA GLU A 32 -3.12 7.26 5.98
C GLU A 32 -3.62 5.97 5.30
N LEU A 33 -3.35 5.81 4.01
CA LEU A 33 -3.66 4.58 3.27
C LEU A 33 -2.98 3.36 3.87
N LEU A 34 -1.68 3.47 4.15
CA LEU A 34 -0.95 2.38 4.76
C LEU A 34 -1.50 2.03 6.15
N ALA A 35 -1.85 3.04 6.96
CA ALA A 35 -2.42 2.84 8.29
C ALA A 35 -3.79 2.15 8.23
N ASP A 36 -4.67 2.58 7.32
CA ASP A 36 -6.01 1.99 7.11
C ASP A 36 -5.89 0.51 6.72
N ARG A 37 -4.96 0.17 5.82
CA ARG A 37 -4.70 -1.23 5.43
C ARG A 37 -4.13 -2.10 6.55
N ILE A 38 -3.24 -1.55 7.39
CA ILE A 38 -2.72 -2.29 8.55
C ILE A 38 -3.83 -2.52 9.57
N ALA A 39 -4.67 -1.52 9.82
CA ALA A 39 -5.81 -1.64 10.72
C ALA A 39 -6.85 -2.66 10.20
N GLU A 40 -7.16 -2.62 8.91
CA GLU A 40 -8.01 -3.60 8.23
C GLU A 40 -7.50 -5.02 8.46
N ALA A 41 -6.22 -5.27 8.17
CA ALA A 41 -5.61 -6.59 8.32
C ALA A 41 -5.60 -7.09 9.78
N ILE A 42 -5.33 -6.21 10.76
CA ILE A 42 -5.35 -6.58 12.18
C ILE A 42 -6.78 -6.95 12.64
N VAL A 43 -7.79 -6.18 12.18
CA VAL A 43 -9.19 -6.45 12.51
C VAL A 43 -9.66 -7.73 11.85
N GLU A 44 -9.31 -7.96 10.59
CA GLU A 44 -9.61 -9.21 9.89
C GLU A 44 -8.99 -10.41 10.60
N GLN A 45 -7.72 -10.33 11.00
CA GLN A 45 -7.05 -11.40 11.74
C GLN A 45 -7.73 -11.73 13.08
N ARG A 46 -8.33 -10.74 13.75
CA ARG A 46 -8.94 -10.91 15.09
C ARG A 46 -10.42 -11.29 15.05
N TYR A 47 -11.16 -10.78 14.06
CA TYR A 47 -12.62 -10.78 14.07
C TYR A 47 -13.24 -11.31 12.77
N GLY A 48 -12.42 -11.57 11.74
CA GLY A 48 -12.87 -12.01 10.43
C GLY A 48 -13.10 -10.88 9.42
N PRO A 49 -13.29 -11.23 8.14
CA PRO A 49 -13.38 -10.26 7.04
C PRO A 49 -14.63 -9.37 7.13
N GLY A 50 -14.54 -8.15 6.60
CA GLY A 50 -15.67 -7.22 6.50
C GLY A 50 -16.09 -6.53 7.80
N VAL A 51 -15.39 -6.76 8.91
CA VAL A 51 -15.65 -6.11 10.20
C VAL A 51 -15.07 -4.70 10.25
N TYR A 52 -13.91 -4.50 9.61
CA TYR A 52 -13.27 -3.18 9.58
C TYR A 52 -14.09 -2.21 8.73
N ARG A 53 -14.34 -1.02 9.29
CA ARG A 53 -14.98 0.11 8.59
C ARG A 53 -13.98 1.27 8.59
N GLY A 54 -13.12 1.26 7.60
CA GLY A 54 -12.07 2.26 7.43
C GLY A 54 -12.60 3.64 7.05
N SER A 55 -11.66 4.58 6.92
CA SER A 55 -11.92 5.94 6.49
C SER A 55 -12.33 5.96 5.01
N THR A 56 -13.58 6.34 4.69
CA THR A 56 -14.12 6.36 3.30
C THR A 56 -13.28 7.17 2.31
N GLN A 57 -12.41 8.06 2.78
CA GLN A 57 -11.59 8.93 1.93
C GLN A 57 -10.42 8.23 1.23
N VAL A 58 -9.96 7.08 1.75
CA VAL A 58 -8.68 6.49 1.31
C VAL A 58 -8.84 5.35 0.31
N ALA A 59 -10.00 4.69 0.32
CA ALA A 59 -10.33 3.60 -0.62
C ALA A 59 -10.30 4.04 -2.10
N ALA A 60 -10.40 5.34 -2.39
CA ALA A 60 -10.44 5.87 -3.76
C ALA A 60 -9.07 5.88 -4.48
N GLN A 61 -7.94 5.76 -3.78
CA GLN A 61 -6.60 5.88 -4.38
C GLN A 61 -5.83 4.55 -4.52
N SER A 62 -6.38 3.42 -4.05
CA SER A 62 -5.69 2.10 -4.12
C SER A 62 -5.60 1.49 -5.53
N GLN A 63 -5.93 2.23 -6.60
CA GLN A 63 -5.69 1.73 -7.95
C GLN A 63 -4.18 1.77 -8.25
N PRO A 64 -3.53 0.63 -8.52
CA PRO A 64 -2.15 0.65 -8.99
C PRO A 64 -2.10 1.40 -10.32
N ALA A 65 -1.22 2.40 -10.41
CA ALA A 65 -0.87 3.01 -11.68
C ALA A 65 -0.29 1.90 -12.57
N SER A 66 -1.06 1.48 -13.57
CA SER A 66 -0.59 0.59 -14.64
C SER A 66 0.49 1.32 -15.44
N THR A 67 1.75 1.11 -15.08
CA THR A 67 2.91 1.50 -15.88
C THR A 67 3.23 0.40 -16.88
N GLY A 68 3.03 0.69 -18.17
CA GLY A 68 3.52 -0.08 -19.32
C GLY A 68 2.53 0.03 -20.50
N SER A 69 2.86 0.56 -21.68
CA SER A 69 4.14 0.99 -22.23
C SER A 69 3.91 2.02 -23.34
N ASP A 70 4.96 2.80 -23.56
CA ASP A 70 5.17 3.74 -24.66
C ASP A 70 4.82 3.23 -26.06
N ALA A 71 4.53 4.22 -26.91
CA ALA A 71 4.23 4.14 -28.32
C ALA A 71 5.27 3.39 -29.17
N ALA A 72 4.79 2.72 -30.21
CA ALA A 72 5.53 2.50 -31.45
C ALA A 72 4.56 2.64 -32.64
N PRO A 73 4.74 3.58 -33.58
CA PRO A 73 4.09 3.49 -34.88
C PRO A 73 4.89 2.50 -35.76
N ALA A 74 4.23 1.47 -36.27
CA ALA A 74 4.78 0.55 -37.25
C ALA A 74 4.81 1.21 -38.65
N PRO A 75 5.86 1.02 -39.47
CA PRO A 75 5.84 1.45 -40.86
C PRO A 75 5.08 0.43 -41.71
N ALA A 76 4.11 0.88 -42.52
CA ALA A 76 3.48 0.06 -43.55
C ALA A 76 4.08 0.41 -44.91
N HIS A 77 4.91 -0.48 -45.43
CA HIS A 77 5.19 -0.62 -46.85
C HIS A 77 4.07 -1.46 -47.48
N HIS A 78 3.32 -0.93 -48.46
CA HIS A 78 3.20 -1.48 -49.82
C HIS A 78 2.35 -0.57 -50.73
#